data_AF-A0A367W3S3-F1
#
_entry.id   AF-A0A367W3S3-F1
#
_cell.length_a   1.000
_cell.length_b   1.000
_cell.length_c   1.000
_cell.angle_alpha   90.00
_cell.angle_beta   90.00
_cell.angle_gamma   90.00
#
_symmetry.space_group_name_H-M   'P 1'
#
loop_
_entity.id
_entity.type
_entity.pdbx_description
1 polymer ?
#
loop_
_entity_poly.entity_id
_entity_poly.type
_entity_poly.pdbx_seq_one_letter_code
_entity_poly.pdbx_strand_id
1 'polypeptide(L)'
;MTDNDDTQSGDGYVGAWPSAEPKIISRMPPGDWEPTKTVEEIDPENPDIPPELPEPSPEWEFEWQRTLKPPSQQHKPGLPNIGLGPFDKPLEHWRLYRRPFQ
;
A
#
# COMPACT_ATOMS: atom_id res chain seq x y z
N MET A 1 30.02 31.87 51.30
CA MET A 1 29.67 31.41 49.93
C MET A 1 29.04 30.06 50.11
N THR A 2 27.71 30.01 50.10
CA THR A 2 26.93 28.81 50.32
C THR A 2 25.90 28.77 49.21
N ASP A 3 26.21 28.05 48.13
CA ASP A 3 25.25 27.73 47.09
C ASP A 3 24.84 26.28 47.30
N ASN A 4 23.72 26.12 47.99
CA ASN A 4 22.89 24.93 47.95
C ASN A 4 21.78 25.24 46.96
N ASP A 5 21.87 24.72 45.74
CA ASP A 5 20.76 24.73 44.79
C ASP A 5 20.41 23.28 44.46
N ASP A 6 19.41 22.79 45.20
CA ASP A 6 18.72 21.54 44.96
C ASP A 6 17.36 21.92 44.36
N THR A 7 17.26 21.92 43.03
CA THR A 7 15.94 21.81 42.38
C THR A 7 16.06 21.01 41.07
N GLN A 8 15.84 19.70 41.18
CA GLN A 8 15.40 18.87 40.07
C GLN A 8 13.95 19.25 39.72
N SER A 9 13.69 19.82 38.53
CA SER A 9 12.36 19.86 37.89
C SER A 9 12.51 20.26 36.42
N GLY A 10 12.12 19.37 35.49
CA GLY A 10 11.04 19.64 34.53
C GLY A 10 11.54 20.45 33.32
N ASP A 11 11.47 20.07 32.06
CA ASP A 11 10.55 19.20 31.36
C ASP A 11 11.30 18.72 30.10
N GLY A 12 11.52 17.41 29.98
CA GLY A 12 11.98 16.81 28.73
C GLY A 12 10.83 16.80 27.74
N TYR A 13 10.58 17.95 27.11
CA TYR A 13 9.56 18.12 26.08
C TYR A 13 9.95 17.29 24.85
N VAL A 14 9.58 16.00 24.85
CA VAL A 14 9.56 15.19 23.65
C VAL A 14 8.45 15.77 22.77
N GLY A 15 8.83 16.56 21.77
CA GLY A 15 7.91 17.15 20.82
C GLY A 15 6.92 16.10 20.35
N ALA A 16 5.62 16.42 20.46
CA ALA A 16 4.56 15.53 20.04
C ALA A 16 4.82 15.09 18.59
N TRP A 17 4.98 13.78 18.39
CA TRP A 17 4.98 13.21 17.04
C TRP A 17 3.73 13.74 16.33
N PRO A 18 3.85 14.27 15.09
CA PRO A 18 2.67 14.67 14.36
C PRO A 18 1.81 13.41 14.20
N SER A 19 0.68 13.40 14.90
CA SER A 19 -0.39 12.42 14.75
C SER A 19 -1.07 12.67 13.42
N ALA A 20 -0.31 12.51 12.33
CA ALA A 20 -0.88 12.40 11.01
C ALA A 20 -1.58 11.05 11.01
N GLU A 21 -2.90 11.07 11.21
CA GLU A 21 -3.75 9.93 10.92
C GLU A 21 -3.31 9.40 9.55
N PRO A 22 -2.99 8.10 9.42
CA PRO A 22 -2.65 7.56 8.12
C PRO A 22 -3.87 7.79 7.25
N LYS A 23 -3.81 8.79 6.37
CA LYS A 23 -4.73 8.91 5.25
C LYS A 23 -4.53 7.61 4.51
N ILE A 24 -5.43 6.66 4.74
CA ILE A 24 -5.63 5.53 3.87
C ILE A 24 -5.84 6.20 2.52
N ILE A 25 -4.80 6.24 1.70
CA ILE A 25 -4.93 6.55 0.29
C ILE A 25 -5.71 5.35 -0.23
N SER A 26 -7.02 5.42 -0.10
CA SER A 26 -7.93 4.52 -0.75
C SER A 26 -7.71 4.80 -2.22
N ARG A 27 -6.80 4.05 -2.84
CA ARG A 27 -6.66 3.92 -4.29
C ARG A 27 -7.88 3.16 -4.84
N MET A 28 -9.07 3.41 -4.30
CA MET A 28 -10.31 2.96 -4.92
C MET A 28 -10.35 3.64 -6.28
N PRO A 29 -10.39 2.89 -7.39
CA PRO A 29 -10.57 3.49 -8.69
C PRO A 29 -11.89 4.27 -8.70
N PRO A 30 -11.94 5.42 -9.39
CA PRO A 30 -13.15 6.22 -9.48
C PRO A 30 -14.21 5.44 -10.28
N GLY A 31 -15.28 5.01 -9.59
CA GLY A 31 -16.55 4.53 -10.18
C GLY A 31 -16.53 3.09 -10.71
N ASP A 32 -17.52 2.29 -10.31
CA ASP A 32 -18.04 1.03 -10.91
C ASP A 32 -17.06 -0.10 -11.34
N TRP A 33 -15.75 0.06 -11.15
CA TRP A 33 -14.74 -0.94 -11.48
C TRP A 33 -14.70 -2.04 -10.41
N GLU A 34 -15.22 -3.21 -10.76
CA GLU A 34 -15.17 -4.40 -9.93
C GLU A 34 -13.84 -5.16 -10.13
N PRO A 35 -13.15 -5.52 -9.04
CA PRO A 35 -11.92 -6.29 -9.14
C PRO A 35 -12.23 -7.73 -9.56
N THR A 36 -11.55 -8.22 -10.59
CA THR A 36 -11.64 -9.62 -10.99
C THR A 36 -10.72 -10.52 -10.14
N LYS A 37 -10.78 -11.83 -10.37
CA LYS A 37 -9.83 -12.80 -9.80
C LYS A 37 -8.51 -12.85 -10.56
N THR A 38 -8.44 -12.22 -11.73
CA THR A 38 -7.27 -12.25 -12.60
C THR A 38 -6.23 -11.28 -12.07
N VAL A 39 -5.05 -11.82 -11.79
CA VAL A 39 -3.88 -11.09 -11.30
C VAL A 39 -2.65 -11.58 -12.04
N GLU A 40 -1.73 -10.67 -12.31
CA GLU A 40 -0.49 -10.91 -13.07
C GLU A 40 0.68 -10.26 -12.32
N GLU A 41 1.87 -10.86 -12.38
CA GLU A 41 3.06 -10.27 -11.75
C GLU A 41 3.52 -9.02 -12.51
N ILE A 42 4.07 -8.05 -11.79
CA ILE A 42 4.69 -6.89 -12.41
C ILE A 42 6.05 -7.32 -12.93
N ASP A 43 6.25 -7.16 -14.24
CA ASP A 43 7.54 -7.40 -14.87
C ASP A 43 8.60 -6.43 -14.30
N PRO A 44 9.73 -6.94 -13.79
CA PRO A 44 10.74 -6.10 -13.16
C PRO A 44 11.51 -5.23 -14.15
N GLU A 45 11.57 -5.61 -15.43
CA GLU A 45 12.24 -4.85 -16.48
C GLU A 45 11.34 -3.72 -17.00
N ASN A 46 10.02 -3.93 -17.00
CA ASN A 46 9.01 -3.00 -17.51
C ASN A 46 7.83 -2.84 -16.53
N PRO A 47 8.04 -2.26 -15.34
CA PRO A 47 7.05 -2.24 -14.26
C PRO A 47 5.84 -1.34 -14.52
N ASP A 48 5.92 -0.47 -15.53
CA ASP A 48 4.87 0.47 -15.91
C ASP A 48 4.00 -0.04 -17.06
N ILE A 49 4.35 -1.19 -17.65
CA ILE A 49 3.59 -1.79 -18.75
C ILE A 49 2.63 -2.84 -18.17
N PRO A 50 1.30 -2.65 -18.29
CA PRO A 50 0.34 -3.66 -17.90
C PRO A 50 0.34 -4.85 -18.88
N PRO A 51 -0.12 -6.02 -18.44
CA PRO A 51 -0.33 -7.18 -19.31
C PRO A 51 -1.37 -6.91 -20.39
N GLU A 52 -1.47 -7.84 -21.34
CA GLU A 52 -2.53 -7.79 -22.35
C GLU A 52 -3.92 -7.85 -21.69
N LEU A 53 -4.85 -7.03 -22.17
CA LEU A 53 -6.23 -7.08 -21.72
C LEU A 53 -6.92 -8.32 -22.31
N PRO A 54 -7.87 -8.94 -21.59
CA PRO A 54 -8.68 -10.02 -22.16
C PRO A 54 -9.49 -9.54 -23.36
N GLU A 55 -10.01 -10.48 -24.15
CA GLU A 55 -10.80 -10.16 -25.34
C GLU A 55 -11.94 -9.17 -25.00
N PRO A 56 -12.08 -8.09 -25.80
CA PRO A 56 -13.08 -7.07 -25.55
C PRO A 56 -14.46 -7.69 -25.62
N SER A 57 -15.21 -7.55 -24.53
CA SER A 57 -16.61 -8.02 -24.45
C SER A 57 -17.53 -6.82 -24.63
N PRO A 58 -18.63 -6.94 -25.41
CA PRO A 58 -19.56 -5.82 -25.61
C PRO A 58 -20.29 -5.40 -24.32
N GLU A 59 -20.29 -6.27 -23.30
CA GLU A 59 -20.97 -6.05 -22.02
C GLU A 59 -20.05 -5.47 -20.94
N TRP A 60 -18.72 -5.57 -21.11
CA TRP A 60 -17.75 -5.27 -20.06
C TRP A 60 -16.54 -4.51 -20.60
N GLU A 61 -16.20 -3.42 -19.94
CA GLU A 61 -14.89 -2.78 -20.10
C GLU A 61 -13.89 -3.40 -19.12
N PHE A 62 -12.63 -3.50 -19.52
CA PHE A 62 -11.55 -4.09 -18.72
C PHE A 62 -10.38 -3.11 -18.56
N GLU A 63 -9.77 -3.07 -17.38
CA GLU A 63 -8.61 -2.22 -17.10
C GLU A 63 -7.65 -2.91 -16.11
N TRP A 64 -6.35 -2.86 -16.38
CA TRP A 64 -5.32 -3.32 -15.46
C TRP A 64 -4.93 -2.21 -14.47
N GLN A 65 -4.90 -2.53 -13.17
CA GLN A 65 -4.46 -1.61 -12.13
C GLN A 65 -3.43 -2.24 -11.20
N ARG A 66 -2.47 -1.45 -10.72
CA ARG A 66 -1.48 -1.87 -9.73
C ARG A 66 -2.12 -1.94 -8.35
N THR A 67 -2.12 -3.12 -7.76
CA THR A 67 -2.67 -3.38 -6.43
C THR A 67 -1.63 -4.04 -5.54
N LEU A 68 -1.83 -3.98 -4.23
CA LEU A 68 -0.94 -4.63 -3.27
C LEU A 68 -1.20 -6.13 -3.25
N LYS A 69 -0.13 -6.95 -3.28
CA LYS A 69 -0.24 -8.39 -3.01
C LYS A 69 -0.84 -8.62 -1.61
N PRO A 70 -1.55 -9.74 -1.38
CA PRO A 70 -2.15 -10.04 -0.08
C PRO A 70 -1.07 -10.16 1.01
N PRO A 71 -1.39 -9.92 2.29
CA PRO A 71 -0.41 -9.97 3.40
C PRO A 71 0.38 -11.28 3.46
N SER A 72 -0.26 -12.39 3.09
CA SER A 72 0.37 -13.71 3.01
C SER A 72 1.49 -13.79 1.96
N GLN A 73 1.57 -12.88 1.01
CA GLN A 73 2.62 -12.80 -0.01
C GLN A 73 3.58 -11.63 0.22
N GLN A 74 3.27 -10.72 1.14
CA GLN A 74 4.09 -9.56 1.46
C GLN A 74 5.27 -9.87 2.40
N HIS A 75 5.27 -11.06 3.01
CA HIS A 75 6.30 -11.45 3.96
C HIS A 75 7.63 -11.73 3.25
N LYS A 76 8.74 -11.38 3.90
CA LYS A 76 10.07 -11.76 3.44
C LYS A 76 10.40 -13.19 3.89
N PRO A 77 11.01 -14.03 3.02
CA PRO A 77 11.48 -15.34 3.42
C PRO A 77 12.53 -15.22 4.53
N GLY A 78 12.40 -16.02 5.59
CA GLY A 78 13.36 -16.07 6.71
C GLY A 78 13.08 -15.14 7.88
N LEU A 79 12.01 -14.33 7.84
CA LEU A 79 11.52 -13.57 8.99
C LEU A 79 10.21 -14.18 9.52
N PRO A 80 9.93 -14.07 10.83
CA PRO A 80 8.61 -14.42 11.36
C PRO A 80 7.52 -13.64 10.61
N ASN A 81 6.30 -14.20 10.53
CA ASN A 81 5.19 -13.59 9.79
C ASN A 81 4.67 -12.32 10.50
N ILE A 82 5.47 -11.25 10.45
CA ILE A 82 5.20 -9.94 11.05
C ILE A 82 4.63 -8.92 10.05
N GLY A 83 4.33 -9.37 8.82
CA GLY A 83 3.95 -8.48 7.71
C GLY A 83 5.12 -7.65 7.20
N LEU A 84 4.83 -6.61 6.41
CA LEU A 84 5.84 -5.63 5.97
C LEU A 84 6.26 -4.78 7.15
N GLY A 85 7.57 -4.61 7.34
CA GLY A 85 8.09 -3.56 8.21
C GLY A 85 7.79 -2.17 7.66
N PRO A 86 7.93 -1.11 8.48
CA PRO A 86 7.64 0.27 8.08
C PRO A 86 8.54 0.81 6.95
N PHE A 87 9.65 0.12 6.65
CA PHE A 87 10.61 0.48 5.60
C PHE A 87 10.61 -0.48 4.41
N ASP A 88 9.78 -1.53 4.46
CA ASP A 88 9.71 -2.49 3.38
C ASP A 88 8.83 -1.98 2.26
N LYS A 89 9.37 -1.98 1.03
CA LYS A 89 8.57 -1.67 -0.15
C LYS A 89 7.50 -2.75 -0.29
N PRO A 90 6.22 -2.38 -0.40
CA PRO A 90 5.17 -3.35 -0.59
C PRO A 90 5.31 -4.00 -1.97
N LEU A 91 5.03 -5.29 -2.03
CA LEU A 91 4.94 -6.02 -3.28
C LEU A 91 3.62 -5.69 -3.95
N GLU A 92 3.68 -5.32 -5.22
CA GLU A 92 2.52 -5.02 -6.03
C GLU A 92 2.35 -6.08 -7.11
N HIS A 93 1.14 -6.19 -7.63
CA HIS A 93 0.79 -7.00 -8.79
C HIS A 93 -0.25 -6.28 -9.63
N TRP A 94 -0.31 -6.61 -10.91
CA TRP A 94 -1.38 -6.19 -11.79
C TRP A 94 -2.64 -6.95 -11.41
N ARG A 95 -3.75 -6.24 -11.25
CA ARG A 95 -5.08 -6.82 -11.06
C ARG A 95 -6.03 -6.27 -12.09
N LEU A 96 -6.75 -7.16 -12.75
CA LEU A 96 -7.71 -6.77 -13.77
C LEU A 96 -9.00 -6.35 -13.10
N TYR A 97 -9.51 -5.19 -13.47
CA TYR A 97 -10.80 -4.67 -13.09
C TYR A 97 -11.73 -4.72 -14.29
N ARG A 98 -13.03 -4.81 -14.02
CA ARG A 98 -14.06 -4.73 -15.03
C ARG A 98 -15.20 -3.82 -14.60
N ARG A 99 -15.89 -3.21 -15.54
CA ARG A 99 -17.15 -2.50 -15.27
C ARG A 99 -18.16 -2.78 -16.38
N PRO A 100 -19.48 -2.75 -16.11
CA PRO A 100 -20.46 -2.91 -17.16
C PRO A 100 -20.35 -1.75 -18.16
N PHE A 101 -20.48 -2.07 -19.45
CA PHE A 101 -20.55 -1.06 -20.51
C PHE A 101 -21.86 -0.26 -20.32
N GLN A 102 -21.77 1.07 -20.24
CA GLN A 102 -22.93 1.98 -20.10
C GLN A 102 -23.51 2.40 -21.46
#